data_AF-A0A2U1B8Q2-F1
#
_entry.id   AF-A0A2U1B8Q2-F1
#
_cell.length_a   1.000
_cell.length_b   1.000
_cell.length_c   1.000
_cell.angle_alpha   90.00
_cell.angle_beta   90.00
_cell.angle_gamma   90.00
#
_symmetry.space_group_name_H-M   'P 1'
#
loop_
_entity.id
_entity.type
_entity.pdbx_description
1 polymer ?
#
loop_
_entity_poly.entity_id
_entity_poly.type
_entity_poly.pdbx_seq_one_letter_code
_entity_poly.pdbx_strand_id
1 'polypeptide(L)'
;MNKLFVSLFAASAAVCSLCAAEPVKVENTPAPAQNPAGAGAYDGMKAYEDWSLFQFSVIPQWPSSAYNANVYGLKTGWPASGGIGRVFGAEISWGMAGTSTIKGLQVSWTYCQNHEMNGIQASFLVCLNFVQFKGLQASCLYSQAGDFYGIQASTVNLSKNATGLQAALGVNVTDSVSGFQAAPVNVVSGPMNGMQCGVYSQVKECNGVQLGVVNVSESKGLQFGLVNYIKDAWLPVFPIVNFKF
;
A
#
# COMPACT_ATOMS: atom_id res chain seq x y z
N MET A 1 25.59 8.00 -15.44
CA MET A 1 24.52 7.24 -14.75
C MET A 1 25.07 6.78 -13.41
N ASN A 2 25.17 7.69 -12.43
CA ASN A 2 26.06 7.51 -11.28
C ASN A 2 25.30 7.68 -9.97
N LYS A 3 25.38 6.65 -9.11
CA LYS A 3 25.27 6.61 -7.63
C LYS A 3 24.04 7.21 -6.94
N LEU A 4 23.47 8.32 -7.43
CA LEU A 4 22.26 8.98 -6.93
C LEU A 4 20.97 8.18 -7.24
N PHE A 5 20.93 7.48 -8.38
CA PHE A 5 19.83 6.58 -8.75
C PHE A 5 19.79 5.31 -7.86
N VAL A 6 20.95 4.85 -7.39
CA VAL A 6 21.06 3.69 -6.50
C VAL A 6 20.71 4.07 -5.06
N SER A 7 20.98 5.31 -4.63
CA SER A 7 20.66 5.76 -3.27
C SER A 7 19.17 6.03 -3.03
N LEU A 8 18.42 6.52 -4.05
CA LEU A 8 16.95 6.62 -3.94
C LEU A 8 16.27 5.23 -3.96
N PHE A 9 16.79 4.30 -4.76
CA PHE A 9 16.34 2.90 -4.75
C PHE A 9 16.65 2.22 -3.40
N ALA A 10 17.82 2.52 -2.81
CA ALA A 10 18.21 2.04 -1.49
C ALA A 10 17.38 2.66 -0.35
N ALA A 11 16.94 3.92 -0.47
CA ALA A 11 16.03 4.53 0.49
C ALA A 11 14.64 3.88 0.47
N SER A 12 14.15 3.49 -0.72
CA SER A 12 12.93 2.68 -0.85
C SER A 12 13.11 1.25 -0.33
N ALA A 13 14.30 0.65 -0.54
CA ALA A 13 14.63 -0.67 -0.02
C ALA A 13 14.85 -0.67 1.51
N ALA A 14 15.33 0.43 2.09
CA ALA A 14 15.52 0.61 3.54
C ALA A 14 14.19 0.60 4.30
N VAL A 15 13.14 1.17 3.71
CA VAL A 15 11.78 1.11 4.26
C VAL A 15 11.19 -0.31 4.11
N CYS A 16 11.50 -1.04 3.02
CA CYS A 16 11.14 -2.45 2.87
C CYS A 16 11.95 -3.42 3.76
N SER A 17 13.17 -3.07 4.16
CA SER A 17 14.06 -3.96 4.95
C SER A 17 13.87 -3.87 6.45
N LEU A 18 13.06 -2.92 6.96
CA LEU A 18 12.51 -3.04 8.31
C LEU A 18 11.48 -4.18 8.45
N CYS A 19 11.12 -4.87 7.36
CA CYS A 19 10.20 -6.02 7.37
C CYS A 19 10.68 -7.25 6.57
N ALA A 20 11.91 -7.26 6.04
CA ALA A 20 12.42 -8.39 5.26
C ALA A 20 13.40 -9.24 6.09
N ALA A 21 13.01 -10.47 6.41
CA ALA A 21 13.93 -11.50 6.90
C ALA A 21 14.93 -11.89 5.79
N GLU A 22 16.18 -12.17 6.17
CA GLU A 22 17.30 -12.47 5.26
C GLU A 22 17.08 -13.76 4.44
N PRO A 23 17.64 -13.85 3.21
CA PRO A 23 17.47 -15.03 2.35
C PRO A 23 18.38 -16.19 2.79
N VAL A 24 17.79 -17.37 3.02
CA VAL A 24 18.48 -18.64 3.29
C VAL A 24 19.09 -19.21 2.00
N LYS A 25 20.34 -19.67 2.05
CA LYS A 25 21.05 -20.33 0.93
C LYS A 25 20.42 -21.69 0.61
N VAL A 26 20.14 -21.95 -0.66
CA VAL A 26 19.52 -23.20 -1.15
C VAL A 26 20.60 -24.14 -1.70
N GLU A 27 20.71 -25.33 -1.10
CA GLU A 27 21.49 -26.45 -1.60
C GLU A 27 20.60 -27.35 -2.49
N ASN A 28 21.12 -27.74 -3.65
CA ASN A 28 20.36 -28.40 -4.71
C ASN A 28 19.91 -29.82 -4.30
N THR A 29 18.62 -29.96 -3.97
CA THR A 29 17.92 -31.24 -3.74
C THR A 29 16.68 -31.29 -4.64
N PRO A 30 16.23 -32.46 -5.16
CA PRO A 30 15.19 -32.52 -6.19
C PRO A 30 13.90 -31.82 -5.76
N ALA A 31 13.24 -31.16 -6.72
CA ALA A 31 12.15 -30.21 -6.51
C ALA A 31 11.09 -30.73 -5.50
N PRO A 32 10.95 -30.10 -4.33
CA PRO A 32 9.82 -30.35 -3.45
C PRO A 32 8.56 -29.72 -4.07
N ALA A 33 7.43 -30.40 -3.92
CA ALA A 33 6.12 -29.89 -4.29
C ALA A 33 5.93 -28.47 -3.74
N GLN A 34 5.31 -27.60 -4.55
CA GLN A 34 5.09 -26.19 -4.25
C GLN A 34 4.44 -26.03 -2.87
N ASN A 35 5.26 -25.65 -1.90
CA ASN A 35 4.81 -25.21 -0.60
C ASN A 35 4.99 -23.69 -0.58
N PRO A 36 3.92 -22.88 -0.66
CA PRO A 36 4.06 -21.44 -0.56
C PRO A 36 4.42 -21.10 0.89
N ALA A 37 5.67 -20.66 1.08
CA ALA A 37 6.17 -20.16 2.35
C ALA A 37 5.24 -19.06 2.89
N GLY A 38 4.56 -19.36 3.99
CA GLY A 38 3.51 -18.54 4.61
C GLY A 38 2.31 -19.36 5.11
N ALA A 39 2.13 -20.60 4.64
CA ALA A 39 0.96 -21.45 4.91
C ALA A 39 1.05 -22.32 6.19
N GLY A 40 1.97 -22.04 7.13
CA GLY A 40 2.33 -23.00 8.19
C GLY A 40 1.62 -22.91 9.53
N ALA A 41 0.85 -21.85 9.83
CA ALA A 41 0.27 -21.63 11.17
C ALA A 41 -1.27 -21.46 11.20
N TYR A 42 -1.92 -21.42 10.04
CA TYR A 42 -3.34 -21.07 9.91
C TYR A 42 -4.16 -22.11 9.11
N ASP A 43 -3.54 -23.22 8.72
CA ASP A 43 -4.20 -24.29 7.98
C ASP A 43 -5.22 -24.99 8.91
N GLY A 44 -6.51 -24.93 8.54
CA GLY A 44 -7.61 -25.57 9.27
C GLY A 44 -8.49 -24.66 10.15
N MET A 45 -8.13 -23.40 10.40
CA MET A 45 -9.02 -22.49 11.15
C MET A 45 -10.02 -21.79 10.21
N LYS A 46 -11.32 -21.94 10.49
CA LYS A 46 -12.40 -21.26 9.77
C LYS A 46 -13.11 -20.25 10.68
N ALA A 47 -13.58 -19.16 10.07
CA ALA A 47 -14.51 -18.26 10.74
C ALA A 47 -15.79 -19.03 11.13
N TYR A 48 -16.41 -18.64 12.24
CA TYR A 48 -17.72 -19.17 12.62
C TYR A 48 -18.77 -18.82 11.58
N GLU A 49 -19.84 -19.61 11.49
CA GLU A 49 -20.98 -19.27 10.63
C GLU A 49 -21.85 -18.18 11.25
N ASP A 50 -21.96 -18.20 12.59
CA ASP A 50 -22.74 -17.23 13.34
C ASP A 50 -22.16 -15.82 13.32
N TRP A 51 -23.07 -14.85 13.37
CA TRP A 51 -22.77 -13.44 13.39
C TRP A 51 -23.11 -12.84 14.76
N SER A 52 -22.18 -12.07 15.30
CA SER A 52 -22.34 -11.37 16.56
C SER A 52 -22.48 -9.86 16.35
N LEU A 53 -23.29 -9.21 17.18
CA LEU A 53 -23.39 -7.74 17.16
C LEU A 53 -22.13 -7.09 17.72
N PHE A 54 -21.54 -7.71 18.75
CA PHE A 54 -20.41 -7.16 19.48
C PHE A 54 -19.36 -8.24 19.76
N GLN A 55 -18.09 -7.88 19.61
CA GLN A 55 -16.95 -8.71 20.02
C GLN A 55 -15.88 -7.91 20.73
N PHE A 56 -15.29 -8.53 21.75
CA PHE A 56 -14.20 -7.97 22.53
C PHE A 56 -12.97 -8.86 22.42
N SER A 57 -11.82 -8.26 22.18
CA SER A 57 -10.51 -8.90 22.11
C SER A 57 -9.54 -8.16 23.02
N VAL A 58 -8.59 -8.87 23.64
CA VAL A 58 -7.50 -8.21 24.39
C VAL A 58 -6.22 -8.25 23.58
N ILE A 59 -5.95 -9.38 22.95
CA ILE A 59 -4.86 -9.56 21.99
C ILE A 59 -5.39 -10.37 20.80
N PRO A 60 -4.70 -10.36 19.64
CA PRO A 60 -5.01 -11.31 18.60
C PRO A 60 -5.05 -12.73 19.17
N GLN A 61 -6.08 -13.50 18.80
CA GLN A 61 -6.33 -14.88 19.24
C GLN A 61 -6.89 -15.06 20.67
N TRP A 62 -7.02 -14.00 21.48
CA TRP A 62 -7.62 -14.11 22.81
C TRP A 62 -8.68 -13.02 23.13
N PRO A 63 -9.91 -13.42 23.51
CA PRO A 63 -10.41 -14.80 23.58
C PRO A 63 -10.56 -15.43 22.18
N SER A 64 -10.39 -16.75 22.05
CA SER A 64 -10.41 -17.43 20.75
C SER A 64 -11.75 -17.28 20.02
N SER A 65 -12.85 -17.08 20.76
CA SER A 65 -14.16 -16.77 20.20
C SER A 65 -14.14 -15.50 19.34
N ALA A 66 -13.41 -14.47 19.75
CA ALA A 66 -13.31 -13.20 19.03
C ALA A 66 -12.45 -13.29 17.75
N TYR A 67 -11.51 -14.25 17.69
CA TYR A 67 -10.62 -14.44 16.54
C TYR A 67 -11.34 -15.03 15.33
N ASN A 68 -12.28 -15.96 15.56
CA ASN A 68 -13.04 -16.64 14.52
C ASN A 68 -14.42 -16.02 14.28
N ALA A 69 -14.93 -15.16 15.17
CA ALA A 69 -16.27 -14.60 15.05
C ALA A 69 -16.43 -13.65 13.84
N ASN A 70 -17.57 -13.80 13.16
CA ASN A 70 -18.08 -12.74 12.28
C ASN A 70 -18.85 -11.70 13.12
N VAL A 71 -18.72 -10.43 12.74
CA VAL A 71 -19.27 -9.30 13.48
C VAL A 71 -20.00 -8.37 12.51
N TYR A 72 -21.27 -8.06 12.74
CA TYR A 72 -22.01 -7.06 11.93
C TYR A 72 -22.18 -5.70 12.62
N GLY A 73 -21.66 -5.56 13.85
CA GLY A 73 -21.67 -4.32 14.61
C GLY A 73 -20.25 -3.87 14.96
N LEU A 74 -19.87 -4.00 16.24
CA LEU A 74 -18.61 -3.47 16.77
C LEU A 74 -17.70 -4.59 17.25
N LYS A 75 -16.49 -4.66 16.71
CA LYS A 75 -15.38 -5.42 17.27
C LYS A 75 -14.39 -4.45 17.91
N THR A 76 -14.00 -4.69 19.16
CA THR A 76 -13.06 -3.81 19.83
C THR A 76 -11.95 -4.54 20.57
N GLY A 77 -10.74 -3.98 20.48
CA GLY A 77 -9.51 -4.53 21.04
C GLY A 77 -8.90 -3.63 22.10
N TRP A 78 -8.75 -4.12 23.34
CA TRP A 78 -8.13 -3.38 24.44
C TRP A 78 -7.01 -4.22 25.08
N PRO A 79 -5.75 -4.15 24.61
CA PRO A 79 -5.25 -3.18 23.64
C PRO A 79 -5.39 -3.57 22.15
N ALA A 80 -5.62 -4.83 21.81
CA ALA A 80 -5.55 -5.28 20.41
C ALA A 80 -6.67 -6.25 20.01
N SER A 81 -7.07 -6.17 18.75
CA SER A 81 -7.99 -7.10 18.10
C SER A 81 -7.35 -7.68 16.85
N GLY A 82 -7.77 -8.89 16.50
CA GLY A 82 -7.43 -9.51 15.24
C GLY A 82 -8.37 -10.68 14.96
N GLY A 83 -8.29 -11.25 13.77
CA GLY A 83 -9.12 -12.41 13.46
C GLY A 83 -9.19 -12.77 11.99
N ILE A 84 -9.50 -14.05 11.77
CA ILE A 84 -9.86 -14.58 10.46
C ILE A 84 -11.35 -14.40 10.14
N GLY A 85 -12.18 -14.09 11.15
CA GLY A 85 -13.57 -13.70 10.98
C GLY A 85 -13.73 -12.39 10.21
N ARG A 86 -14.96 -12.10 9.78
CA ARG A 86 -15.29 -10.87 9.02
C ARG A 86 -15.89 -9.82 9.93
N VAL A 87 -15.60 -8.54 9.69
CA VAL A 87 -16.27 -7.42 10.37
C VAL A 87 -17.02 -6.58 9.34
N PHE A 88 -18.34 -6.63 9.36
CA PHE A 88 -19.23 -5.76 8.59
C PHE A 88 -19.78 -4.69 9.53
N GLY A 89 -18.98 -3.66 9.83
CA GLY A 89 -19.28 -2.68 10.86
C GLY A 89 -18.04 -1.89 11.24
N ALA A 90 -17.74 -1.79 12.53
CA ALA A 90 -16.56 -1.09 13.03
C ALA A 90 -15.61 -2.03 13.76
N GLU A 91 -14.31 -1.94 13.44
CA GLU A 91 -13.22 -2.48 14.26
C GLU A 91 -12.41 -1.31 14.86
N ILE A 92 -12.38 -1.23 16.19
CA ILE A 92 -11.73 -0.13 16.92
C ILE A 92 -10.85 -0.71 18.00
N SER A 93 -9.55 -0.40 17.96
CA SER A 93 -8.61 -0.94 18.96
C SER A 93 -7.59 0.08 19.41
N TRP A 94 -7.11 -0.04 20.65
CA TRP A 94 -6.15 0.92 21.19
C TRP A 94 -4.81 0.85 20.45
N GLY A 95 -4.15 -0.31 20.43
CA GLY A 95 -2.87 -0.52 19.75
C GLY A 95 -3.01 -1.09 18.34
N MET A 96 -3.74 -2.20 18.19
CA MET A 96 -3.78 -2.92 16.92
C MET A 96 -5.21 -3.35 16.57
N ALA A 97 -5.64 -3.04 15.35
CA ALA A 97 -6.84 -3.60 14.71
C ALA A 97 -6.41 -4.48 13.52
N GLY A 98 -6.63 -5.79 13.61
CA GLY A 98 -6.02 -6.79 12.73
C GLY A 98 -6.99 -7.81 12.14
N THR A 99 -8.25 -7.48 11.93
CA THR A 99 -9.21 -8.41 11.31
C THR A 99 -8.99 -8.52 9.79
N SER A 100 -9.01 -9.74 9.26
CA SER A 100 -8.63 -10.06 7.88
C SER A 100 -9.52 -9.41 6.81
N THR A 101 -10.84 -9.40 7.00
CA THR A 101 -11.80 -8.88 6.02
C THR A 101 -12.77 -7.93 6.68
N ILE A 102 -12.82 -6.69 6.20
CA ILE A 102 -13.63 -5.64 6.81
C ILE A 102 -14.45 -4.91 5.75
N LYS A 103 -15.73 -4.71 6.04
CA LYS A 103 -16.62 -3.82 5.30
C LYS A 103 -17.16 -2.78 6.28
N GLY A 104 -16.60 -1.57 6.27
CA GLY A 104 -16.95 -0.50 7.20
C GLY A 104 -15.76 0.31 7.69
N LEU A 105 -15.61 0.47 9.01
CA LEU A 105 -14.57 1.29 9.63
C LEU A 105 -13.52 0.40 10.33
N GLN A 106 -12.24 0.65 10.10
CA GLN A 106 -11.14 0.07 10.87
C GLN A 106 -10.24 1.18 11.38
N VAL A 107 -10.14 1.33 12.70
CA VAL A 107 -9.30 2.37 13.30
C VAL A 107 -8.50 1.88 14.51
N SER A 108 -7.29 2.41 14.65
CA SER A 108 -6.46 2.18 15.83
C SER A 108 -5.48 3.33 16.06
N TRP A 109 -4.94 3.49 17.28
CA TRP A 109 -3.93 4.53 17.50
C TRP A 109 -2.66 4.23 16.72
N THR A 110 -2.13 3.01 16.75
CA THR A 110 -0.82 2.74 16.14
C THR A 110 -0.92 1.96 14.84
N TYR A 111 -1.70 0.88 14.79
CA TYR A 111 -1.56 -0.08 13.69
C TYR A 111 -2.90 -0.68 13.24
N CYS A 112 -3.18 -0.59 11.94
CA CYS A 112 -4.28 -1.30 11.30
C CYS A 112 -3.77 -2.29 10.25
N GLN A 113 -4.35 -3.49 10.21
CA GLN A 113 -3.99 -4.54 9.27
C GLN A 113 -5.23 -5.31 8.80
N ASN A 114 -5.30 -5.57 7.49
CA ASN A 114 -6.28 -6.47 6.88
C ASN A 114 -5.77 -7.02 5.53
N HIS A 115 -6.46 -8.02 4.99
CA HIS A 115 -6.26 -8.48 3.60
C HIS A 115 -7.22 -7.76 2.66
N GLU A 116 -8.49 -7.69 3.04
CA GLU A 116 -9.55 -7.07 2.24
C GLU A 116 -10.26 -6.00 3.05
N MET A 117 -10.29 -4.78 2.51
CA MET A 117 -10.99 -3.65 3.12
C MET A 117 -11.93 -2.99 2.12
N ASN A 118 -13.18 -2.78 2.53
CA ASN A 118 -14.14 -1.93 1.84
C ASN A 118 -14.69 -0.90 2.83
N GLY A 119 -14.18 0.33 2.79
CA GLY A 119 -14.63 1.42 3.66
C GLY A 119 -13.50 2.36 4.07
N ILE A 120 -13.40 2.68 5.36
CA ILE A 120 -12.44 3.66 5.91
C ILE A 120 -11.46 2.94 6.83
N GLN A 121 -10.16 3.07 6.54
CA GLN A 121 -9.08 2.61 7.41
C GLN A 121 -8.23 3.81 7.85
N ALA A 122 -8.07 3.99 9.15
CA ALA A 122 -7.19 5.06 9.66
C ALA A 122 -6.42 4.69 10.93
N SER A 123 -5.18 5.17 11.03
CA SER A 123 -4.39 5.11 12.25
C SER A 123 -3.46 6.32 12.39
N PHE A 124 -2.85 6.53 13.55
CA PHE A 124 -1.82 7.58 13.63
C PHE A 124 -0.51 7.14 12.98
N LEU A 125 -0.11 5.86 13.06
CA LEU A 125 1.20 5.45 12.54
C LEU A 125 1.08 4.70 11.22
N VAL A 126 0.47 3.51 11.23
CA VAL A 126 0.58 2.56 10.13
C VAL A 126 -0.76 1.93 9.74
N CYS A 127 -1.02 1.87 8.43
CA CYS A 127 -2.15 1.15 7.83
C CYS A 127 -1.65 0.16 6.77
N LEU A 128 -1.93 -1.13 6.94
CA LEU A 128 -1.58 -2.17 5.98
C LEU A 128 -2.81 -2.87 5.41
N ASN A 129 -2.80 -3.04 4.09
CA ASN A 129 -3.68 -3.90 3.33
C ASN A 129 -2.86 -4.74 2.37
N PHE A 130 -3.06 -6.06 2.39
CA PHE A 130 -2.19 -6.98 1.62
C PHE A 130 -2.79 -7.49 0.30
N VAL A 131 -4.11 -7.34 0.09
CA VAL A 131 -4.77 -7.87 -1.13
C VAL A 131 -5.50 -6.77 -1.86
N GLN A 132 -6.60 -6.27 -1.30
CA GLN A 132 -7.45 -5.29 -1.96
C GLN A 132 -8.02 -4.28 -0.97
N PHE A 133 -7.92 -3.01 -1.32
CA PHE A 133 -8.46 -1.89 -0.56
C PHE A 133 -9.41 -1.07 -1.43
N LYS A 134 -10.63 -0.84 -0.96
CA LYS A 134 -11.64 0.01 -1.61
C LYS A 134 -12.14 1.06 -0.61
N GLY A 135 -11.85 2.34 -0.84
CA GLY A 135 -12.33 3.44 -0.01
C GLY A 135 -11.26 4.45 0.41
N LEU A 136 -11.22 4.83 1.68
CA LEU A 136 -10.26 5.82 2.21
C LEU A 136 -9.27 5.15 3.16
N GLN A 137 -7.97 5.30 2.87
CA GLN A 137 -6.88 4.85 3.74
C GLN A 137 -6.04 6.05 4.16
N ALA A 138 -5.88 6.28 5.48
CA ALA A 138 -5.09 7.40 5.99
C ALA A 138 -4.25 7.04 7.21
N SER A 139 -2.99 7.47 7.23
CA SER A 139 -2.09 7.32 8.38
C SER A 139 -1.08 8.44 8.44
N CYS A 140 -0.52 8.82 9.59
CA CYS A 140 0.51 9.87 9.57
C CYS A 140 1.84 9.39 8.98
N LEU A 141 2.25 8.14 9.20
CA LEU A 141 3.59 7.69 8.76
C LEU A 141 3.57 6.84 7.49
N TYR A 142 2.84 5.73 7.48
CA TYR A 142 2.99 4.73 6.43
C TYR A 142 1.68 4.01 6.10
N SER A 143 1.31 4.04 4.83
CA SER A 143 0.14 3.33 4.29
C SER A 143 0.57 2.39 3.16
N GLN A 144 0.18 1.12 3.26
CA GLN A 144 0.41 0.12 2.23
C GLN A 144 -0.92 -0.52 1.80
N ALA A 145 -1.06 -0.74 0.51
CA ALA A 145 -2.18 -1.46 -0.08
C ALA A 145 -1.72 -2.40 -1.19
N GLY A 146 -2.48 -3.46 -1.44
CA GLY A 146 -2.34 -4.28 -2.64
C GLY A 146 -2.93 -3.54 -3.85
N ASP A 147 -4.06 -4.02 -4.35
CA ASP A 147 -4.87 -3.29 -5.32
C ASP A 147 -5.74 -2.23 -4.61
N PHE A 148 -5.37 -0.97 -4.79
CA PHE A 148 -5.98 0.17 -4.13
C PHE A 148 -6.97 0.90 -5.05
N TYR A 149 -8.18 1.15 -4.55
CA TYR A 149 -9.24 1.89 -5.23
C TYR A 149 -9.82 2.95 -4.28
N GLY A 150 -9.48 4.22 -4.48
CA GLY A 150 -10.05 5.33 -3.70
C GLY A 150 -9.05 6.43 -3.36
N ILE A 151 -8.97 6.83 -2.09
CA ILE A 151 -8.14 7.94 -1.61
C ILE A 151 -7.14 7.45 -0.55
N GLN A 152 -5.84 7.56 -0.84
CA GLN A 152 -4.75 7.19 0.07
C GLN A 152 -3.99 8.44 0.52
N ALA A 153 -3.85 8.65 1.83
CA ALA A 153 -3.18 9.83 2.39
C ALA A 153 -2.22 9.47 3.53
N SER A 154 -0.92 9.71 3.37
CA SER A 154 0.06 9.51 4.46
C SER A 154 1.38 10.27 4.27
N THR A 155 2.43 9.98 5.04
CA THR A 155 3.79 10.42 4.69
C THR A 155 4.42 9.55 3.62
N VAL A 156 4.18 8.24 3.67
CA VAL A 156 4.71 7.24 2.74
C VAL A 156 3.59 6.31 2.30
N ASN A 157 3.21 6.40 1.02
CA ASN A 157 2.21 5.51 0.42
C ASN A 157 2.88 4.48 -0.47
N LEU A 158 2.59 3.20 -0.23
CA LEU A 158 2.93 2.09 -1.12
C LEU A 158 1.65 1.44 -1.65
N SER A 159 1.62 1.13 -2.93
CA SER A 159 0.54 0.35 -3.53
C SER A 159 1.08 -0.55 -4.63
N LYS A 160 0.46 -1.71 -4.85
CA LYS A 160 0.76 -2.49 -6.06
C LYS A 160 0.17 -1.77 -7.26
N ASN A 161 -1.16 -1.66 -7.29
CA ASN A 161 -1.89 -0.89 -8.30
C ASN A 161 -2.75 0.15 -7.60
N ALA A 162 -2.75 1.39 -8.08
CA ALA A 162 -3.55 2.45 -7.49
C ALA A 162 -4.51 3.05 -8.52
N THR A 163 -5.80 3.02 -8.20
CA THR A 163 -6.86 3.71 -8.94
C THR A 163 -7.49 4.76 -8.04
N GLY A 164 -7.41 6.04 -8.43
CA GLY A 164 -7.96 7.15 -7.65
C GLY A 164 -6.93 8.21 -7.28
N LEU A 165 -6.91 8.65 -6.01
CA LEU A 165 -6.02 9.72 -5.53
C LEU A 165 -5.03 9.16 -4.50
N GLN A 166 -3.75 9.43 -4.69
CA GLN A 166 -2.73 9.19 -3.67
C GLN A 166 -1.99 10.49 -3.35
N ALA A 167 -2.09 10.93 -2.10
CA ALA A 167 -1.39 12.09 -1.57
C ALA A 167 -0.39 11.64 -0.50
N ALA A 168 0.88 11.98 -0.65
CA ALA A 168 1.88 11.72 0.36
C ALA A 168 2.67 12.98 0.73
N LEU A 169 3.01 13.14 2.01
CA LEU A 169 3.90 14.22 2.47
C LEU A 169 5.37 13.96 2.12
N GLY A 170 5.74 12.70 1.87
CA GLY A 170 7.10 12.29 1.50
C GLY A 170 7.13 11.64 0.12
N VAL A 171 6.62 10.41 0.02
CA VAL A 171 6.75 9.60 -1.20
C VAL A 171 5.50 8.77 -1.50
N ASN A 172 5.13 8.70 -2.78
CA ASN A 172 4.26 7.68 -3.34
C ASN A 172 5.12 6.69 -4.15
N VAL A 173 5.01 5.39 -3.87
CA VAL A 173 5.62 4.30 -4.67
C VAL A 173 4.53 3.35 -5.13
N THR A 174 4.44 3.10 -6.43
CA THR A 174 3.39 2.23 -6.99
C THR A 174 3.86 1.48 -8.24
N ASP A 175 3.35 0.28 -8.50
CA ASP A 175 3.69 -0.41 -9.77
C ASP A 175 2.91 0.17 -10.94
N SER A 176 1.60 0.41 -10.79
CA SER A 176 0.78 1.06 -11.82
C SER A 176 -0.26 2.02 -11.23
N VAL A 177 -0.56 3.08 -11.99
CA VAL A 177 -1.45 4.16 -11.53
C VAL A 177 -2.50 4.48 -12.58
N SER A 178 -3.75 4.60 -12.14
CA SER A 178 -4.84 5.22 -12.89
C SER A 178 -5.47 6.31 -12.02
N GLY A 179 -5.06 7.57 -12.19
CA GLY A 179 -5.59 8.69 -11.41
C GLY A 179 -4.57 9.77 -11.11
N PHE A 180 -4.62 10.32 -9.89
CA PHE A 180 -3.85 11.48 -9.48
C PHE A 180 -2.88 11.13 -8.33
N GLN A 181 -1.60 11.44 -8.50
CA GLN A 181 -0.59 11.32 -7.46
C GLN A 181 0.01 12.69 -7.13
N ALA A 182 0.04 13.01 -5.83
CA ALA A 182 0.74 14.20 -5.32
C ALA A 182 1.65 13.84 -4.16
N ALA A 183 2.95 14.10 -4.31
CA ALA A 183 3.95 13.98 -3.26
C ALA A 183 5.23 14.70 -3.69
N PRO A 184 6.13 15.06 -2.76
CA PRO A 184 7.46 15.51 -3.14
C PRO A 184 8.17 14.55 -4.09
N VAL A 185 8.00 13.24 -3.87
CA VAL A 185 8.56 12.19 -4.71
C VAL A 185 7.44 11.22 -5.15
N ASN A 186 7.26 11.04 -6.45
CA ASN A 186 6.38 10.00 -7.01
C ASN A 186 7.21 9.03 -7.85
N VAL A 187 7.09 7.73 -7.59
CA VAL A 187 7.78 6.67 -8.34
C VAL A 187 6.78 5.64 -8.81
N VAL A 188 6.71 5.45 -10.13
CA VAL A 188 5.84 4.44 -10.77
C VAL A 188 6.67 3.51 -11.64
N SER A 189 6.74 2.24 -11.25
CA SER A 189 7.57 1.22 -11.93
C SER A 189 7.02 0.79 -13.28
N GLY A 190 5.72 0.98 -13.52
CA GLY A 190 4.99 0.56 -14.71
C GLY A 190 4.24 1.71 -15.38
N PRO A 191 3.07 1.44 -16.00
CA PRO A 191 2.30 2.46 -16.68
C PRO A 191 1.56 3.36 -15.68
N MET A 192 1.52 4.64 -16.00
CA MET A 192 0.66 5.62 -15.35
C MET A 192 -0.34 6.16 -16.38
N ASN A 193 -1.60 6.27 -15.99
CA ASN A 193 -2.65 6.96 -16.70
C ASN A 193 -3.24 8.04 -15.78
N GLY A 194 -3.05 9.31 -16.11
CA GLY A 194 -3.55 10.42 -15.30
C GLY A 194 -2.51 11.50 -15.05
N MET A 195 -2.34 11.93 -13.80
CA MET A 195 -1.53 13.11 -13.47
C MET A 195 -0.68 12.92 -12.22
N GLN A 196 0.59 13.34 -12.31
CA GLN A 196 1.54 13.37 -11.21
C GLN A 196 1.93 14.81 -10.92
N CYS A 197 2.00 15.17 -9.64
CA CYS A 197 2.48 16.45 -9.15
C CYS A 197 3.53 16.22 -8.05
N GLY A 198 4.72 16.80 -8.20
CA GLY A 198 5.78 16.63 -7.20
C GLY A 198 7.06 17.40 -7.49
N VAL A 199 8.04 17.30 -6.59
CA VAL A 199 9.40 17.82 -6.87
C VAL A 199 10.07 16.90 -7.86
N TYR A 200 9.98 15.59 -7.63
CA TYR A 200 10.51 14.55 -8.51
C TYR A 200 9.40 13.56 -8.86
N SER A 201 9.17 13.36 -10.16
CA SER A 201 8.25 12.34 -10.66
C SER A 201 9.00 11.42 -11.62
N GLN A 202 8.89 10.12 -11.40
CA GLN A 202 9.44 9.08 -12.26
C GLN A 202 8.37 8.07 -12.63
N VAL A 203 8.31 7.73 -13.92
CA VAL A 203 7.39 6.74 -14.43
C VAL A 203 7.97 6.02 -15.64
N LYS A 204 7.72 4.72 -15.78
CA LYS A 204 8.16 4.00 -16.99
C LYS A 204 7.45 4.51 -18.24
N GLU A 205 6.12 4.47 -18.24
CA GLU A 205 5.28 4.94 -19.35
C GLU A 205 4.19 5.89 -18.85
N CYS A 206 4.20 7.14 -19.29
CA CYS A 206 3.21 8.13 -18.85
C CYS A 206 2.15 8.36 -19.94
N ASN A 207 0.94 7.87 -19.70
CA ASN A 207 -0.27 8.22 -20.45
C ASN A 207 -0.97 9.39 -19.75
N GLY A 208 -0.32 10.55 -19.72
CA GLY A 208 -0.78 11.61 -18.85
C GLY A 208 0.16 12.80 -18.75
N VAL A 209 0.02 13.52 -17.63
CA VAL A 209 0.77 14.75 -17.35
C VAL A 209 1.63 14.59 -16.10
N GLN A 210 2.90 14.97 -16.20
CA GLN A 210 3.78 15.14 -15.04
C GLN A 210 4.03 16.62 -14.83
N LEU A 211 3.67 17.14 -13.66
CA LEU A 211 3.99 18.48 -13.20
C LEU A 211 5.02 18.40 -12.08
N GLY A 212 6.15 19.07 -12.24
CA GLY A 212 7.14 19.06 -11.17
C GLY A 212 8.41 19.84 -11.44
N VAL A 213 9.40 19.70 -10.55
CA VAL A 213 10.72 20.29 -10.78
C VAL A 213 11.52 19.41 -11.74
N VAL A 214 11.51 18.10 -11.48
CA VAL A 214 12.16 17.08 -12.31
C VAL A 214 11.13 16.01 -12.67
N ASN A 215 10.90 15.83 -13.97
CA ASN A 215 10.02 14.79 -14.50
C ASN A 215 10.85 13.80 -15.33
N VAL A 216 10.59 12.51 -15.16
CA VAL A 216 11.36 11.43 -15.78
C VAL A 216 10.39 10.40 -16.35
N SER A 217 10.49 10.13 -17.65
CA SER A 217 9.82 9.01 -18.30
C SER A 217 10.74 8.23 -19.23
N GLU A 218 10.49 6.93 -19.40
CA GLU A 218 11.21 6.15 -20.40
C GLU A 218 10.61 6.37 -21.79
N SER A 219 9.30 6.16 -21.96
CA SER A 219 8.73 6.00 -23.31
C SER A 219 7.94 7.19 -23.85
N LYS A 220 7.03 7.80 -23.07
CA LYS A 220 6.08 8.82 -23.52
C LYS A 220 5.44 9.59 -22.35
N GLY A 221 4.78 10.71 -22.65
CA GLY A 221 4.05 11.56 -21.72
C GLY A 221 4.15 13.04 -22.05
N LEU A 222 3.34 13.86 -21.37
CA LEU A 222 3.47 15.32 -21.36
C LEU A 222 4.06 15.76 -20.02
N GLN A 223 5.15 16.50 -20.04
CA GLN A 223 5.87 16.91 -18.84
C GLN A 223 6.00 18.43 -18.79
N PHE A 224 5.73 19.03 -17.64
CA PHE A 224 6.02 20.42 -17.34
C PHE A 224 6.87 20.53 -16.08
N GLY A 225 8.01 21.20 -16.21
CA GLY A 225 8.97 21.32 -15.11
C GLY A 225 10.29 21.95 -15.48
N LEU A 226 11.15 22.21 -14.50
CA LEU A 226 12.48 22.78 -14.77
C LEU A 226 13.35 21.83 -15.58
N VAL A 227 13.29 20.53 -15.30
CA VAL A 227 14.00 19.48 -16.03
C VAL A 227 13.02 18.38 -16.41
N ASN A 228 12.82 18.17 -17.71
CA ASN A 228 11.92 17.14 -18.24
C ASN A 228 12.73 16.16 -19.07
N TYR A 229 12.75 14.89 -18.64
CA TYR A 229 13.46 13.82 -19.32
C TYR A 229 12.49 12.76 -19.85
N ILE A 230 12.55 12.51 -21.16
CA ILE A 230 11.88 11.38 -21.81
C ILE A 230 12.93 10.62 -22.61
N LYS A 231 13.35 9.44 -22.14
CA LYS A 231 14.47 8.68 -22.72
C LYS A 231 14.32 8.46 -24.22
N ASP A 232 13.12 8.09 -24.66
CA ASP A 232 12.85 7.73 -26.05
C ASP A 232 12.31 8.90 -26.89
N ALA A 233 12.38 10.15 -26.42
CA ALA A 233 12.03 11.34 -27.19
C ALA A 233 13.14 11.76 -28.15
N TRP A 234 12.78 12.47 -29.22
CA TRP A 234 13.73 13.06 -30.18
C TRP A 234 14.76 13.97 -29.50
N LEU A 235 14.33 14.67 -28.44
CA LEU A 235 15.13 15.51 -27.57
C LEU A 235 14.91 15.04 -26.13
N PRO A 236 15.79 14.17 -25.61
CA PRO A 236 15.52 13.49 -24.35
C PRO A 236 15.38 14.41 -23.16
N VAL A 237 16.07 15.57 -23.15
CA VAL A 237 15.98 16.56 -22.07
C VAL A 237 15.52 17.90 -22.64
N PHE A 238 14.48 18.51 -22.05
CA PHE A 238 14.08 19.88 -22.38
C PHE A 238 13.62 20.65 -21.13
N PRO A 239 13.97 21.93 -21.00
CA PRO A 239 13.47 22.77 -19.91
C PRO A 239 12.02 23.17 -20.15
N ILE A 240 11.29 23.46 -19.06
CA ILE A 240 9.90 23.96 -19.03
C ILE A 240 8.85 22.94 -19.50
N VAL A 241 9.00 22.35 -20.69
CA VAL A 241 8.04 21.40 -21.27
C VAL A 241 8.73 20.30 -22.09
N ASN A 242 8.35 19.04 -21.96
CA ASN A 242 8.77 17.99 -22.90
C ASN A 242 7.59 17.06 -23.19
N PHE A 243 7.54 16.48 -24.38
CA PHE A 243 6.46 15.58 -24.74
C PHE A 243 6.88 14.53 -25.77
N LYS A 244 6.23 13.37 -25.67
CA LYS A 244 6.21 12.32 -26.69
C LYS A 244 4.90 11.55 -26.54
N PHE A 245 4.30 11.15 -27.66
CA PHE A 245 3.05 10.39 -27.70
C PHE A 245 3.27 9.04 -28.38
#